data_AF-A0A4Q5C5Q0-F1
#
_entry.id   AF-A0A4Q5C5Q0-F1
#
_cell.length_a   1.000
_cell.length_b   1.000
_cell.length_c   1.000
_cell.angle_alpha   90.00
_cell.angle_beta   90.00
_cell.angle_gamma   90.00
#
_symmetry.space_group_name_H-M   'P 1'
#
loop_
_entity.id
_entity.type
_entity.pdbx_description
1 polymer ?
#
loop_
_entity_poly.entity_id
_entity_poly.type
_entity_poly.pdbx_seq_one_letter_code
_entity_poly.pdbx_strand_id
1 'polypeptide(L)'
;MGGNDLFNECKSVKRILVPAKDAFDKYHEIYEATIQITQLYEIDLIILAIGPTATCLAFDLYNAGKRALDLGNLDIEYEWMNLGVENKVVVSGKYTHEVKNGTENIERIFDPKYENQIVYRVE
;
A
#
# COMPACT_ATOMS: atom_id res chain seq x y z
N MET A 1 3.54 16.02 -7.30
CA MET A 1 2.12 15.76 -7.02
C MET A 1 1.99 14.25 -6.83
N GLY A 2 2.13 13.75 -5.60
CA GLY A 2 2.25 12.31 -5.32
C GLY A 2 1.18 11.77 -4.37
N GLY A 3 0.16 12.57 -4.06
CA GLY A 3 -0.91 12.21 -3.14
C GLY A 3 -2.27 12.54 -3.76
N ASN A 4 -3.26 11.70 -3.45
CA ASN A 4 -4.67 11.89 -3.75
C ASN A 4 -5.48 11.92 -2.44
N ASP A 5 -6.80 12.05 -2.57
CA ASP A 5 -7.73 12.13 -1.45
C ASP A 5 -8.39 10.80 -1.06
N LEU A 6 -7.95 9.66 -1.62
CA LEU A 6 -8.54 8.33 -1.40
C LEU A 6 -8.73 7.97 0.08
N PHE A 7 -7.82 8.45 0.94
CA PHE A 7 -7.84 8.18 2.38
C PHE A 7 -7.98 9.45 3.25
N ASN A 8 -8.49 10.56 2.70
CA ASN A 8 -8.58 11.82 3.45
C ASN A 8 -9.60 11.79 4.59
N GLU A 9 -10.67 11.02 4.44
CA GLU A 9 -11.72 10.87 5.45
C GLU A 9 -11.40 9.80 6.51
N CYS A 10 -10.26 9.12 6.39
CA CYS A 10 -9.80 8.20 7.43
C CYS A 10 -9.35 9.00 8.67
N LYS A 11 -9.81 8.59 9.85
CA LYS A 11 -9.37 9.18 11.14
C LYS A 11 -7.85 9.21 11.28
N SER A 12 -7.17 8.15 10.82
CA SER A 12 -5.73 8.07 10.71
C SER A 12 -5.32 7.04 9.66
N VAL A 13 -4.14 7.23 9.07
CA VAL A 13 -3.52 6.26 8.15
C VAL A 13 -2.13 5.94 8.67
N LYS A 14 -1.78 4.65 8.71
CA LYS A 14 -0.45 4.13 9.03
C LYS A 14 -0.01 3.19 7.92
N ARG A 15 1.28 3.23 7.59
CA ARG A 15 1.86 2.48 6.48
C ARG A 15 3.02 1.63 6.98
N ILE A 16 2.95 0.35 6.64
CA ILE A 16 4.09 -0.55 6.66
C ILE A 16 4.54 -0.66 5.21
N LEU A 17 5.79 -0.29 4.95
CA LEU A 17 6.36 -0.49 3.62
C LEU A 17 7.03 -1.85 3.58
N VAL A 18 6.79 -2.57 2.49
CA VAL A 18 7.32 -3.91 2.24
C VAL A 18 8.12 -3.91 0.94
N PRO A 19 8.93 -4.95 0.67
CA PRO A 19 9.63 -5.07 -0.60
C PRO A 19 8.67 -4.96 -1.80
N ALA A 20 9.04 -4.17 -2.80
CA ALA A 20 8.22 -3.97 -4.00
C ALA A 20 8.12 -5.22 -4.88
N LYS A 21 9.05 -6.17 -4.70
CA LYS A 21 9.11 -7.47 -5.37
C LYS A 21 9.43 -8.53 -4.32
N ASP A 22 8.95 -9.75 -4.56
CA ASP A 22 9.25 -10.92 -3.72
C ASP A 22 8.95 -10.70 -2.22
N ALA A 23 7.92 -9.90 -1.90
CA ALA A 23 7.51 -9.62 -0.53
C ALA A 23 7.17 -10.88 0.29
N PHE A 24 6.86 -11.99 -0.38
CA PHE A 24 6.61 -13.28 0.26
C PHE A 24 7.86 -13.81 0.98
N ASP A 25 9.07 -13.46 0.56
CA ASP A 25 10.32 -13.85 1.24
C ASP A 25 10.42 -13.25 2.65
N LYS A 26 9.66 -12.17 2.91
CA LYS A 26 9.58 -11.48 4.19
C LYS A 26 8.23 -11.69 4.88
N TYR A 27 7.46 -12.70 4.47
CA TYR A 27 6.09 -12.93 4.93
C TYR A 27 5.93 -12.86 6.45
N HIS A 28 6.78 -13.57 7.18
CA HIS A 28 6.69 -13.65 8.64
C HIS A 28 6.93 -12.29 9.30
N GLU A 29 7.94 -11.54 8.84
CA GLU A 29 8.22 -10.20 9.35
C GLU A 29 7.08 -9.23 9.04
N ILE A 30 6.51 -9.29 7.83
CA ILE A 30 5.34 -8.48 7.44
C ILE A 30 4.15 -8.79 8.37
N TYR A 31 3.88 -10.07 8.62
CA TYR A 31 2.80 -10.48 9.51
C TYR A 31 3.02 -9.96 10.93
N GLU A 32 4.19 -10.19 11.53
CA GLU A 32 4.50 -9.75 12.89
C GLU A 32 4.43 -8.22 13.03
N ALA A 33 5.03 -7.48 12.09
CA ALA A 33 4.95 -6.03 12.06
C ALA A 33 3.49 -5.56 11.97
N THR A 34 2.67 -6.21 11.13
CA THR A 34 1.25 -5.88 10.99
C THR A 34 0.49 -6.08 12.30
N ILE A 35 0.70 -7.20 13.00
CA ILE A 35 0.08 -7.46 14.30
C ILE A 35 0.49 -6.40 15.33
N GLN A 36 1.79 -6.10 15.45
CA GLN A 36 2.30 -5.12 16.40
C GLN A 36 1.77 -3.71 16.11
N ILE A 37 1.84 -3.25 14.86
CA ILE A 37 1.38 -1.91 14.46
C ILE A 37 -0.13 -1.76 14.65
N THR A 38 -0.92 -2.78 14.30
CA THR A 38 -2.38 -2.70 14.47
C THR A 38 -2.78 -2.59 15.93
N GLN A 39 -2.03 -3.20 16.85
CA GLN A 39 -2.24 -3.05 18.29
C GLN A 39 -1.77 -1.68 18.79
N LEU A 40 -0.56 -1.24 18.42
CA LEU A 40 0.03 0.00 18.90
C LEU A 40 -0.77 1.25 18.51
N TYR A 41 -1.36 1.25 17.32
CA TYR A 41 -2.09 2.39 16.77
C TYR A 41 -3.63 2.18 16.74
N GLU A 42 -4.13 1.13 17.38
CA GLU A 42 -5.57 0.82 17.44
C GLU A 42 -6.23 0.78 16.05
N ILE A 43 -5.59 0.10 15.09
CA ILE A 43 -6.06 0.02 13.70
C ILE A 43 -7.24 -0.95 13.57
N ASP A 44 -8.33 -0.46 12.98
CA ASP A 44 -9.59 -1.18 12.78
C ASP A 44 -9.70 -1.86 11.40
N LEU A 45 -8.95 -1.38 10.41
CA LEU A 45 -8.93 -1.90 9.05
C LEU A 45 -7.51 -1.92 8.46
N ILE A 46 -7.14 -3.06 7.89
CA ILE A 46 -5.89 -3.24 7.15
C ILE A 46 -6.20 -3.28 5.65
N ILE A 47 -5.47 -2.49 4.87
CA ILE A 47 -5.53 -2.54 3.40
C ILE A 47 -4.21 -3.11 2.90
N LEU A 48 -4.29 -4.17 2.09
CA LEU A 48 -3.14 -4.85 1.51
C LEU A 48 -3.05 -4.50 0.02
N ALA A 49 -1.85 -4.10 -0.39
CA ALA A 49 -1.47 -3.80 -1.77
C ALA A 49 -0.08 -4.38 -2.04
N ILE A 50 0.08 -5.69 -1.80
CA ILE A 50 1.37 -6.38 -1.75
C ILE A 50 1.43 -7.61 -2.67
N GLY A 51 0.69 -7.58 -3.78
CA GLY A 51 0.65 -8.65 -4.78
C GLY A 51 0.15 -9.98 -4.20
N PRO A 52 0.64 -11.14 -4.70
CA PRO A 52 0.20 -12.47 -4.26
C PRO A 52 0.32 -12.72 -2.75
N THR A 53 1.26 -12.06 -2.07
CA THR A 53 1.44 -12.11 -0.61
C THR A 53 0.19 -11.66 0.14
N ALA A 54 -0.60 -10.75 -0.44
CA ALA A 54 -1.78 -10.17 0.20
C ALA A 54 -2.84 -11.22 0.51
N THR A 55 -3.09 -12.16 -0.41
CA THR A 55 -4.10 -13.21 -0.23
C THR A 55 -3.80 -14.10 0.97
N CYS A 56 -2.55 -14.60 1.08
CA CYS A 56 -2.12 -15.41 2.20
C CYS A 56 -2.17 -14.61 3.51
N LEU A 57 -1.65 -13.38 3.48
CA LEU A 57 -1.60 -12.52 4.65
C LEU A 57 -2.99 -12.16 5.16
N ALA A 58 -3.95 -11.88 4.28
CA ALA A 58 -5.33 -11.59 4.65
C ALA A 58 -5.97 -12.77 5.40
N PHE A 59 -5.70 -14.01 4.98
CA PHE A 59 -6.19 -15.22 5.64
C PHE A 59 -5.62 -15.35 7.06
N ASP A 60 -4.31 -15.19 7.22
CA ASP A 60 -3.68 -15.31 8.54
C ASP A 60 -4.08 -14.15 9.48
N LEU A 61 -4.22 -12.93 8.95
CA LEU A 61 -4.74 -11.79 9.70
C LEU A 61 -6.19 -12.03 10.16
N TYR A 62 -7.03 -12.62 9.30
CA TYR A 62 -8.39 -13.02 9.69
C TYR A 62 -8.36 -14.04 10.84
N ASN A 63 -7.51 -15.05 10.77
CA ASN A 63 -7.34 -16.04 11.85
C ASN A 63 -6.85 -15.40 13.15
N ALA A 64 -6.10 -14.30 13.07
CA ALA A 64 -5.69 -13.47 14.20
C ALA A 64 -6.76 -12.46 14.67
N GLY A 65 -7.98 -12.52 14.14
CA GLY A 65 -9.09 -11.63 14.50
C GLY A 65 -8.96 -10.21 13.94
N LYS A 66 -8.12 -10.01 12.92
CA LYS A 66 -7.93 -8.72 12.26
C LYS A 66 -8.76 -8.66 10.97
N ARG A 67 -9.27 -7.46 10.65
CA ARG A 67 -9.98 -7.21 9.40
C ARG A 67 -9.00 -6.69 8.35
N ALA A 68 -8.77 -7.48 7.31
CA ALA A 68 -7.93 -7.11 6.18
C ALA A 68 -8.72 -7.12 4.86
N LEU A 69 -8.43 -6.17 3.98
CA LEU A 69 -8.92 -6.13 2.60
C LEU A 69 -7.72 -6.15 1.66
N ASP A 70 -7.68 -7.15 0.77
CA ASP A 70 -6.77 -7.12 -0.38
C ASP A 70 -7.39 -6.24 -1.48
N LEU A 71 -6.79 -5.07 -1.70
CA LEU A 71 -7.26 -4.07 -2.66
C LEU A 71 -6.25 -3.80 -3.78
N GLY A 72 -5.13 -4.53 -3.81
CA GLY A 72 -4.13 -4.46 -4.88
C GLY A 72 -3.85 -3.05 -5.39
N ASN A 73 -4.15 -2.83 -6.67
CA ASN A 73 -3.88 -1.61 -7.43
C ASN A 73 -4.90 -0.46 -7.20
N LEU A 74 -5.71 -0.48 -6.13
CA LEU A 74 -6.75 0.54 -5.91
C LEU A 74 -6.24 1.98 -6.02
N ASP A 75 -5.05 2.27 -5.47
CA ASP A 75 -4.47 3.61 -5.50
C ASP A 75 -4.19 4.08 -6.94
N ILE A 76 -3.66 3.21 -7.81
CA ILE A 76 -3.35 3.59 -9.20
C ILE A 76 -4.62 3.69 -10.06
N GLU A 77 -5.60 2.81 -9.84
CA GLU A 77 -6.91 2.88 -10.50
C GLU A 77 -7.65 4.18 -10.14
N TYR A 78 -7.55 4.62 -8.88
CA TYR A 78 -8.10 5.90 -8.44
C TYR A 78 -7.41 7.10 -9.09
N GLU A 79 -6.10 7.04 -9.29
CA GLU A 79 -5.38 8.08 -10.04
C GLU A 79 -5.84 8.17 -11.50
N TRP A 80 -5.99 7.04 -12.19
CA TRP A 80 -6.50 7.05 -13.56
C TRP A 80 -7.92 7.59 -13.66
N MET A 81 -8.78 7.24 -12.69
CA MET A 81 -10.12 7.83 -12.57
C MET A 81 -10.06 9.36 -12.43
N ASN A 82 -9.22 9.89 -11.54
CA ASN A 82 -9.06 11.33 -11.32
C ASN A 82 -8.47 12.06 -12.54
N LEU A 83 -7.59 11.40 -13.29
CA LEU A 83 -7.04 11.93 -14.54
C LEU A 83 -8.04 11.90 -15.69
N GLY A 84 -9.16 11.18 -15.55
CA GLY A 84 -10.18 11.04 -16.60
C GLY A 84 -9.64 10.32 -17.84
N VAL A 85 -8.65 9.44 -17.68
CA VAL A 85 -8.02 8.74 -18.80
C VAL A 85 -8.78 7.47 -19.17
N GLU A 86 -8.92 7.22 -20.47
CA GLU A 86 -9.55 5.99 -20.98
C GLU A 86 -8.55 4.82 -21.09
N ASN A 87 -7.25 5.12 -21.06
CA ASN A 87 -6.17 4.14 -21.17
C ASN A 87 -5.20 4.29 -19.99
N LYS A 88 -4.59 3.18 -19.56
CA LYS A 88 -3.59 3.18 -18.48
C LYS A 88 -2.37 4.00 -18.88
N VAL A 89 -2.04 5.01 -18.09
CA VAL A 89 -0.89 5.92 -18.29
C VAL A 89 0.08 5.87 -17.12
N VAL A 90 1.33 6.28 -17.34
CA VAL A 90 2.30 6.44 -16.26
C VAL A 90 1.82 7.53 -15.32
N VAL A 91 1.76 7.24 -14.02
CA VAL A 91 1.46 8.23 -12.99
C VAL A 91 2.77 8.68 -12.34
N SER A 92 3.07 9.98 -12.44
CA SER A 92 4.33 10.54 -11.93
C SER A 92 4.48 10.28 -10.42
N GLY A 93 5.67 9.79 -10.04
CA GLY A 93 6.02 9.47 -8.66
C GLY A 93 5.36 8.23 -8.08
N LYS A 94 4.66 7.42 -8.89
CA LYS A 94 4.04 6.16 -8.45
C LYS A 94 4.48 4.96 -9.29
N TYR A 95 4.54 3.81 -8.64
CA TYR A 95 4.85 2.54 -9.29
C TYR A 95 3.62 2.03 -10.06
N THR A 96 3.76 1.88 -11.37
CA THR A 96 2.68 1.51 -12.29
C THR A 96 3.10 0.31 -13.15
N HIS A 97 3.01 -0.91 -12.62
CA HIS A 97 3.53 -2.10 -13.32
C HIS A 97 2.77 -2.47 -14.61
N GLU A 98 1.52 -2.02 -14.74
CA GLU A 98 0.64 -2.35 -15.87
C GLU A 98 0.90 -1.46 -17.10
N VAL A 99 1.75 -0.45 -16.97
CA VAL A 99 2.08 0.49 -18.05
C VAL A 99 3.54 0.33 -18.44
N LYS A 100 3.82 0.31 -19.74
CA LYS A 100 5.19 0.28 -20.27
C LYS A 100 5.99 1.46 -19.70
N ASN A 101 7.17 1.18 -19.16
CA ASN A 101 8.04 2.14 -18.45
C ASN A 101 7.46 2.73 -17.16
N GLY A 102 6.31 2.26 -16.67
CA GLY A 102 5.67 2.75 -15.44
C GLY A 102 6.37 2.32 -14.14
N THR A 103 7.45 1.55 -14.26
CA THR A 103 8.31 1.13 -13.14
C THR A 103 9.70 1.77 -13.18
N GLU A 104 9.99 2.54 -14.24
CA GLU A 104 11.29 3.16 -14.48
C GLU A 104 11.26 4.64 -14.08
N ASN A 105 12.38 5.15 -13.56
CA ASN A 105 12.58 6.57 -13.25
C ASN A 105 11.44 7.21 -12.42
N ILE A 106 10.93 6.47 -11.43
CA ILE A 106 9.89 6.96 -10.51
C ILE A 106 10.47 8.16 -9.76
N GLU A 107 10.00 9.36 -10.10
CA GLU A 107 10.46 10.59 -9.46
C GLU A 107 10.19 10.54 -7.96
N ARG A 108 11.21 10.82 -7.16
CA ARG A 108 11.04 10.90 -5.72
C ARG A 108 10.26 12.16 -5.37
N ILE A 109 9.01 11.99 -5.03
CA ILE A 109 8.17 13.06 -4.50
C ILE A 109 8.27 13.04 -2.98
N PHE A 110 8.73 14.15 -2.39
CA PHE A 110 8.67 14.33 -0.94
C PHE A 110 7.29 14.84 -0.54
N ASP A 111 6.54 13.99 0.16
CA ASP A 111 5.26 14.35 0.77
C ASP A 111 5.37 14.13 2.30
N PRO A 112 5.44 15.21 3.11
CA PRO A 112 5.51 15.10 4.55
C PRO A 112 4.37 14.29 5.19
N LYS A 113 3.16 14.35 4.60
CA LYS A 113 2.01 13.58 5.10
C LYS A 113 2.26 12.09 4.89
N TYR A 114 2.70 11.69 3.71
CA TYR A 114 3.05 10.30 3.41
C TYR A 114 4.18 9.80 4.32
N GLU A 115 5.28 10.54 4.42
CA GLU A 115 6.44 10.13 5.24
C GLU A 115 6.07 9.97 6.72
N ASN A 116 5.25 10.87 7.28
CA ASN A 116 4.78 10.76 8.66
C ASN A 116 3.76 9.61 8.91
N GLN A 117 3.22 9.01 7.85
CA GLN A 117 2.35 7.83 7.96
C GLN A 117 3.15 6.53 7.99
N ILE A 118 4.42 6.53 7.56
CA ILE A 118 5.27 5.34 7.55
C ILE A 118 5.73 5.05 8.98
N VAL A 119 5.28 3.93 9.52
CA VAL A 119 5.59 3.51 10.90
C VAL A 119 6.55 2.33 10.98
N TYR A 120 6.72 1.61 9.87
CA TYR A 120 7.64 0.49 9.78
C TYR A 120 8.06 0.26 8.32
N ARG A 121 9.28 -0.24 8.13
CA ARG A 121 9.81 -0.66 6.82
C ARG A 121 10.39 -2.06 6.99
N VAL A 122 9.87 -3.00 6.21
CA VAL A 122 10.39 -4.36 6.08
C VAL A 122 11.41 -4.35 4.94
N GLU A 123 12.65 -4.75 5.22
CA GLU A 123 13.76 -4.79 4.26
C GLU A 123 14.06 -6.22 3.79
#